data_AF-S4HYL9-F1
#
_entry.id   AF-S4HYL9-F1
#
_cell.length_a   1.000
_cell.length_b   1.000
_cell.length_c   1.000
_cell.angle_alpha   90.00
_cell.angle_beta   90.00
_cell.angle_gamma   90.00
#
_symmetry.space_group_name_H-M   'P 1'
#
loop_
_entity.id
_entity.type
_entity.pdbx_description
1 polymer ?
#
loop_
_entity_poly.entity_id
_entity_poly.type
_entity_poly.pdbx_seq_one_letter_code
_entity_poly.pdbx_strand_id
1 'polypeptide(L)'
;MTKKRVVFLYGGKADEHSISCISAAGVLSAVDESRFEIVRIAITKQGEWIVGGEDPRNFRMEEGELPVITKTAETRDVVLDPAKGADGFLVREADGTLTSLGHIDAVFPVLHGPNGEDGTLQGLLEMMQVPYVGCGVLASAACMDKYYAKQLFKAAGIDVAPGIALDVRKFASDAANHFDSYANEILEQVEEAKLEYPLFVKPSRAGSSFGVTKVESRDAKALADAVYEASKHDWRVLIEQGIDAREIECAVL
;
A
#
# COMPACT_ATOMS: atom_id res chain seq x y z
N MET A 1 31.78 4.08 -17.80
CA MET A 1 30.62 4.98 -17.59
C MET A 1 30.50 5.23 -16.10
N THR A 2 30.06 6.41 -15.68
CA THR A 2 29.72 6.66 -14.27
C THR A 2 28.52 5.80 -13.88
N LYS A 3 28.57 5.15 -12.71
CA LYS A 3 27.44 4.35 -12.20
C LYS A 3 26.24 5.26 -11.97
N LYS A 4 25.04 4.74 -12.19
CA LYS A 4 23.78 5.40 -11.87
C LYS A 4 23.43 5.18 -10.40
N ARG A 5 23.20 6.26 -9.65
CA ARG A 5 22.89 6.17 -8.23
C ARG A 5 21.38 5.99 -8.04
N VAL A 6 21.00 4.84 -7.49
CA VAL A 6 19.60 4.47 -7.32
C VAL A 6 19.30 4.31 -5.84
N VAL A 7 18.29 5.05 -5.36
CA VAL A 7 17.75 4.83 -4.02
C VAL A 7 16.85 3.60 -4.06
N PHE A 8 17.15 2.61 -3.22
CA PHE A 8 16.24 1.52 -2.90
C PHE A 8 15.50 1.87 -1.63
N LEU A 9 14.19 2.06 -1.74
CA LEU A 9 13.31 2.43 -0.63
C LEU A 9 12.45 1.24 -0.22
N TYR A 10 12.52 0.81 1.03
CA TYR A 10 11.86 -0.41 1.51
C TYR A 10 11.41 -0.31 2.97
N GLY A 11 10.71 -1.32 3.47
CA GLY A 11 9.98 -1.29 4.75
C GLY A 11 8.61 -0.62 4.61
N GLY A 12 8.36 0.41 5.42
CA GLY A 12 7.15 1.24 5.36
C GLY A 12 6.31 1.16 6.63
N LYS A 13 5.49 2.19 6.85
CA LYS A 13 4.43 2.20 7.86
C LYS A 13 3.18 1.53 7.29
N ALA A 14 3.26 0.21 7.15
CA ALA A 14 2.21 -0.62 6.59
C ALA A 14 2.21 -2.01 7.25
N ASP A 15 1.08 -2.70 7.18
CA ASP A 15 0.95 -4.07 7.68
C ASP A 15 1.90 -5.03 6.93
N GLU A 16 2.14 -4.75 5.65
CA GLU A 16 3.00 -5.52 4.74
C GLU A 16 4.50 -5.12 4.81
N HIS A 17 4.92 -4.44 5.88
CA HIS A 17 6.31 -4.00 6.11
C HIS A 17 7.34 -5.12 5.89
N SER A 18 7.10 -6.31 6.44
CA SER A 18 8.03 -7.44 6.33
C SER A 18 8.10 -8.01 4.92
N ILE A 19 6.98 -8.00 4.17
CA ILE A 19 6.94 -8.42 2.76
C ILE A 19 7.78 -7.46 1.91
N SER A 20 7.72 -6.18 2.21
CA SER A 20 8.54 -5.14 1.58
C SER A 20 10.04 -5.36 1.85
N CYS A 21 10.42 -5.68 3.10
CA CYS A 21 11.80 -6.06 3.45
C CYS A 21 12.30 -7.29 2.66
N ILE A 22 11.48 -8.35 2.58
CA ILE A 22 11.83 -9.58 1.86
C ILE A 22 11.93 -9.33 0.35
N SER A 23 11.00 -8.55 -0.21
CA SER A 23 11.03 -8.15 -1.63
C SER A 23 12.29 -7.36 -1.95
N ALA A 24 12.70 -6.43 -1.07
CA ALA A 24 13.95 -5.69 -1.22
C ALA A 24 15.16 -6.61 -1.23
N ALA A 25 15.19 -7.66 -0.40
CA ALA A 25 16.23 -8.69 -0.40
C ALA A 25 16.35 -9.38 -1.77
N GLY A 26 15.21 -9.76 -2.35
CA GLY A 26 15.15 -10.42 -3.66
C GLY A 26 15.66 -9.53 -4.78
N VAL A 27 15.17 -8.28 -4.86
CA VAL A 27 15.58 -7.34 -5.91
C VAL A 27 17.05 -6.95 -5.76
N LEU A 28 17.51 -6.60 -4.55
CA LEU A 28 18.89 -6.20 -4.31
C LEU A 28 19.90 -7.31 -4.60
N SER A 29 19.51 -8.58 -4.45
CA SER A 29 20.34 -9.73 -4.82
C SER A 29 20.54 -9.88 -6.33
N ALA A 30 19.65 -9.28 -7.15
CA ALA A 30 19.69 -9.34 -8.61
C ALA A 30 20.28 -8.07 -9.27
N VAL A 31 20.62 -7.04 -8.50
CA VAL A 31 21.13 -5.76 -9.01
C VAL A 31 22.52 -5.91 -9.65
N ASP A 32 22.69 -5.32 -10.83
CA ASP A 32 24.00 -5.16 -11.48
C ASP A 32 24.78 -3.98 -10.87
N GLU A 33 25.58 -4.27 -9.86
CA GLU A 33 26.42 -3.27 -9.18
C GLU A 33 27.55 -2.71 -10.06
N SER A 34 27.81 -3.27 -11.25
CA SER A 34 28.75 -2.65 -12.20
C SER A 34 28.15 -1.39 -12.86
N ARG A 35 26.81 -1.33 -12.95
CA ARG A 35 26.04 -0.24 -13.56
C ARG A 35 25.42 0.70 -12.53
N PHE A 36 25.03 0.17 -11.38
CA PHE A 36 24.28 0.91 -10.37
C PHE A 36 25.05 1.04 -9.04
N GLU A 37 24.99 2.22 -8.45
CA GLU A 37 25.38 2.47 -7.06
C GLU A 37 24.10 2.54 -6.23
N ILE A 38 23.97 1.68 -5.22
CA ILE A 38 22.73 1.56 -4.45
C ILE A 38 22.81 2.35 -3.14
N VAL A 39 21.85 3.25 -2.95
CA VAL A 39 21.60 3.93 -1.68
C VAL A 39 20.39 3.26 -1.03
N ARG A 40 20.61 2.58 0.10
CA ARG A 40 19.55 1.85 0.81
C ARG A 40 18.91 2.78 1.82
N ILE A 41 17.63 3.09 1.63
CA ILE A 41 16.82 3.85 2.58
C ILE A 41 15.70 2.96 3.08
N ALA A 42 15.68 2.75 4.39
CA ALA A 42 14.68 1.95 5.05
C ALA A 42 13.63 2.85 5.70
N ILE A 43 12.36 2.44 5.72
CA ILE A 43 11.29 3.12 6.46
C ILE A 43 10.81 2.18 7.58
N THR A 44 10.88 2.62 8.84
CA THR A 44 10.42 1.82 9.99
C THR A 44 8.89 1.68 10.01
N LYS A 45 8.36 0.77 10.84
CA LYS A 45 6.90 0.68 11.08
C LYS A 45 6.31 1.96 11.70
N GLN A 46 7.15 2.82 12.25
CA GLN A 46 6.76 4.14 12.78
C GLN A 46 6.77 5.22 11.70
N GLY A 47 7.27 4.91 10.50
CA GLY A 47 7.36 5.84 9.37
C GLY A 47 8.66 6.66 9.35
N GLU A 48 9.68 6.24 10.09
CA GLU A 48 10.97 6.94 10.15
C GLU A 48 11.87 6.47 9.01
N TRP A 49 12.42 7.40 8.25
CA TRP A 49 13.31 7.11 7.12
C TRP A 49 14.76 7.11 7.58
N ILE A 50 15.47 6.02 7.34
CA ILE A 50 16.82 5.81 7.88
C ILE A 50 17.78 5.20 6.87
N VAL A 51 19.06 5.49 7.05
CA VAL A 51 20.20 4.80 6.40
C VAL A 51 21.08 4.13 7.45
N GLY A 52 21.98 3.24 7.01
CA GLY A 52 22.99 2.63 7.89
C GLY A 52 22.51 1.42 8.71
N GLY A 53 21.30 0.93 8.42
CA GLY A 53 20.77 -0.30 9.00
C GLY A 53 21.33 -1.57 8.36
N GLU A 54 20.75 -2.71 8.74
CA GLU A 54 21.08 -4.03 8.20
C GLU A 54 20.92 -4.10 6.67
N ASP A 55 21.79 -4.86 6.00
CA ASP A 55 21.66 -5.14 4.58
C ASP A 55 20.42 -6.02 4.31
N PRO A 56 19.44 -5.55 3.52
CA PRO A 56 18.22 -6.32 3.27
C PRO A 56 18.48 -7.67 2.62
N ARG A 57 19.62 -7.86 1.95
CA ARG A 57 20.01 -9.16 1.38
C ARG A 57 20.11 -10.26 2.43
N ASN A 58 20.15 -9.94 3.73
CA ASN A 58 20.12 -10.91 4.82
C ASN A 58 18.70 -11.25 5.29
N PHE A 59 17.69 -10.48 4.91
CA PHE A 59 16.30 -10.75 5.32
C PHE A 59 15.77 -12.02 4.67
N ARG A 60 15.16 -12.88 5.48
CA ARG A 60 14.55 -14.14 5.07
C ARG A 60 13.14 -14.23 5.63
N MET A 61 12.33 -15.06 4.99
CA MET A 61 11.08 -15.51 5.58
C MET A 61 11.40 -16.74 6.42
N GLU A 62 11.59 -16.55 7.73
CA GLU A 62 11.78 -17.64 8.68
C GLU A 62 10.50 -17.85 9.49
N GLU A 63 10.24 -19.10 9.85
CA GLU A 63 9.01 -19.48 10.57
C GLU A 63 9.04 -18.87 11.98
N GLY A 64 8.20 -17.85 12.20
CA GLY A 64 8.00 -17.20 13.51
C GLY A 64 8.66 -15.83 13.69
N GLU A 65 9.62 -15.45 12.85
CA GLU A 65 10.29 -14.14 12.91
C GLU A 65 10.32 -13.48 11.53
N LEU A 66 9.39 -12.55 11.29
CA LEU A 66 9.39 -11.72 10.09
C LEU A 66 10.29 -10.49 10.30
N PRO A 67 11.03 -10.05 9.28
CA PRO A 67 11.95 -8.92 9.40
C PRO A 67 11.19 -7.64 9.73
N VAL A 68 11.69 -6.90 10.73
CA VAL A 68 11.20 -5.59 11.13
C VAL A 68 12.38 -4.63 11.24
N ILE A 69 12.34 -3.55 10.48
CA ILE A 69 13.35 -2.50 10.54
C ILE A 69 13.12 -1.66 11.79
N THR A 70 14.16 -1.52 12.60
CA THR A 70 14.19 -0.65 13.78
C THR A 70 15.37 0.31 13.69
N LYS A 71 15.27 1.43 14.40
CA LYS A 71 16.40 2.34 14.59
C LYS A 71 17.42 1.73 15.54
N THR A 72 18.69 1.89 15.18
CA THR A 72 19.83 1.51 16.02
C THR A 72 20.79 2.69 16.15
N ALA A 73 21.84 2.56 16.98
CA ALA A 73 22.84 3.62 17.15
C ALA A 73 23.64 3.90 15.86
N GLU A 74 23.69 2.93 14.94
CA GLU A 74 24.36 2.98 13.65
C GLU A 74 23.49 3.65 12.57
N THR A 75 22.18 3.74 12.80
CA THR A 75 21.24 4.32 11.86
C THR A 75 21.21 5.84 11.94
N ARG A 76 20.96 6.50 10.81
CA ARG A 76 20.83 7.96 10.72
C ARG A 76 19.57 8.35 9.97
N ASP A 77 18.95 9.46 10.38
CA ASP A 77 17.72 9.96 9.79
C ASP A 77 17.96 10.51 8.38
N VAL A 78 17.07 10.16 7.45
CA VAL A 78 17.00 10.78 6.13
C VAL A 78 16.12 12.02 6.21
N VAL A 79 16.59 13.09 5.59
CA VAL A 79 15.84 14.33 5.38
C VAL A 79 15.71 14.54 3.89
N LEU A 80 14.50 14.78 3.43
CA LEU A 80 14.21 15.11 2.05
C LEU A 80 14.00 16.62 1.91
N ASP A 81 14.67 17.21 0.94
CA ASP A 81 14.57 18.63 0.60
C ASP A 81 14.06 18.79 -0.84
N PRO A 82 12.73 18.97 -1.03
CA PRO A 82 12.16 19.14 -2.35
C PRO A 82 12.71 20.33 -3.13
N ALA A 83 13.24 21.36 -2.46
CA ALA A 83 13.84 22.51 -3.13
C ALA A 83 15.14 22.17 -3.86
N LYS A 84 15.77 21.03 -3.53
CA LYS A 84 17.00 20.51 -4.16
C LYS A 84 16.74 19.39 -5.17
N GLY A 85 15.48 18.99 -5.35
CA GLY A 85 15.10 17.91 -6.25
C GLY A 85 15.90 16.61 -6.02
N ALA A 86 16.52 16.08 -7.08
CA ALA A 86 17.33 14.86 -7.05
C ALA A 86 18.57 14.92 -6.13
N ASP A 87 19.04 16.11 -5.75
CA ASP A 87 20.13 16.30 -4.78
C ASP A 87 19.62 16.48 -3.34
N GLY A 88 18.30 16.41 -3.15
CA GLY A 88 17.59 16.65 -1.90
C GLY A 88 17.54 15.48 -0.93
N PHE A 89 18.23 14.38 -1.21
CA PHE A 89 18.37 13.26 -0.28
C PHE A 89 19.53 13.53 0.67
N LEU A 90 19.22 13.82 1.93
CA LEU A 90 20.18 14.22 2.94
C LEU A 90 20.15 13.26 4.13
N VAL A 91 21.24 13.18 4.88
CA VAL A 91 21.34 12.46 6.15
C VAL A 91 21.60 13.47 7.26
N ARG A 92 20.86 13.34 8.36
CA ARG A 92 21.13 14.08 9.59
C ARG A 92 22.24 13.40 10.37
N GLU A 93 23.36 14.11 10.53
CA GLU A 93 24.48 13.66 11.34
C GLU A 93 24.22 13.92 12.84
N ALA A 94 25.06 13.32 13.70
CA ALA A 94 24.90 13.40 15.16
C ALA A 94 25.04 14.84 15.71
N ASP A 95 25.78 15.71 15.02
CA ASP A 95 25.93 17.13 15.37
C ASP A 95 24.77 18.00 14.83
N GLY A 96 23.78 17.39 14.17
CA GLY A 96 22.61 18.04 13.59
C GLY A 96 22.82 18.59 12.19
N THR A 97 24.03 18.53 11.64
CA THR A 97 24.30 18.93 10.26
C THR A 97 23.65 17.98 9.25
N LEU A 98 23.50 18.45 8.01
CA LEU A 98 22.93 17.66 6.90
C LEU A 98 24.00 17.37 5.86
N THR A 99 24.27 16.10 5.63
CA THR A 99 25.18 15.62 4.59
C THR A 99 24.38 15.09 3.40
N SER A 100 24.82 15.37 2.18
CA SER A 100 24.14 14.86 0.98
C SER A 100 24.46 13.38 0.73
N LEU A 101 23.44 12.61 0.33
CA LEU A 101 23.58 11.27 -0.27
C LEU A 101 24.01 11.35 -1.75
N GLY A 102 24.27 12.56 -2.25
CA GLY A 102 24.59 12.94 -3.62
C GLY A 102 23.40 12.85 -4.58
N HIS A 103 23.68 13.08 -5.87
CA HIS A 103 22.66 13.11 -6.91
C HIS A 103 22.01 11.74 -7.10
N ILE A 104 20.68 11.67 -6.96
CA ILE A 104 19.91 10.45 -7.15
C ILE A 104 19.34 10.40 -8.57
N ASP A 105 19.81 9.44 -9.37
CA ASP A 105 19.34 9.25 -10.75
C ASP A 105 17.94 8.63 -10.82
N ALA A 106 17.58 7.78 -9.85
CA ALA A 106 16.26 7.20 -9.74
C ALA A 106 15.95 6.66 -8.33
N VAL A 107 14.67 6.49 -8.02
CA VAL A 107 14.19 5.73 -6.87
C VAL A 107 13.54 4.43 -7.33
N PHE A 108 13.89 3.32 -6.69
CA PHE A 108 13.23 2.03 -6.80
C PHE A 108 12.42 1.80 -5.51
N PRO A 109 11.13 2.16 -5.49
CA PRO A 109 10.27 1.90 -4.34
C PRO A 109 9.88 0.43 -4.30
N VAL A 110 10.32 -0.27 -3.26
CA VAL A 110 9.89 -1.62 -2.91
C VAL A 110 9.07 -1.50 -1.63
N LEU A 111 7.90 -0.87 -1.73
CA LEU A 111 7.00 -0.62 -0.61
C LEU A 111 5.63 -1.23 -0.91
N HIS A 112 4.91 -1.60 0.16
CA HIS A 112 3.55 -2.11 0.07
C HIS A 112 2.60 -1.31 0.96
N GLY A 113 1.34 -1.25 0.55
CA GLY A 113 0.25 -0.65 1.29
C GLY A 113 0.28 0.89 1.29
N PRO A 114 -0.37 1.49 2.31
CA PRO A 114 -0.51 2.94 2.44
C PRO A 114 0.82 3.69 2.40
N ASN A 115 0.81 4.86 1.80
CA ASN A 115 1.95 5.73 1.48
C ASN A 115 2.95 5.18 0.45
N GLY A 116 2.99 3.86 0.20
CA GLY A 116 3.88 3.23 -0.78
C GLY A 116 3.24 3.03 -2.15
N GLU A 117 2.00 2.56 -2.18
CA GLU A 117 1.29 2.16 -3.40
C GLU A 117 0.10 3.08 -3.75
N ASP A 118 -0.21 4.06 -2.90
CA ASP A 118 -1.42 4.89 -2.98
C ASP A 118 -1.23 6.25 -3.68
N GLY A 119 -0.04 6.50 -4.24
CA GLY A 119 0.30 7.75 -4.91
C GLY A 119 0.99 8.78 -4.00
N THR A 120 1.05 8.57 -2.69
CA THR A 120 1.63 9.54 -1.73
C THR A 120 3.13 9.70 -1.94
N LEU A 121 3.88 8.59 -1.92
CA LEU A 121 5.32 8.62 -2.21
C LEU A 121 5.58 9.12 -3.63
N GLN A 122 4.80 8.66 -4.60
CA GLN A 122 4.95 9.07 -6.00
C GLN A 122 4.82 10.59 -6.12
N GLY A 123 3.83 11.20 -5.45
CA GLY A 123 3.65 12.64 -5.44
C GLY A 123 4.84 13.39 -4.82
N LEU A 124 5.43 12.84 -3.75
CA LEU A 124 6.67 13.38 -3.18
C LEU A 124 7.83 13.33 -4.20
N LEU A 125 8.00 12.22 -4.90
CA LEU A 125 9.06 12.06 -5.90
C LEU A 125 8.85 12.94 -7.14
N GLU A 126 7.60 13.15 -7.58
CA GLU A 126 7.24 14.12 -8.63
C GLU A 126 7.63 15.56 -8.20
N MET A 127 7.32 15.95 -6.96
CA MET A 127 7.68 17.26 -6.44
C MET A 127 9.20 17.46 -6.35
N MET A 128 9.95 16.38 -6.10
CA MET A 128 11.41 16.37 -6.14
C MET A 128 11.97 16.24 -7.56
N GLN A 129 11.14 16.05 -8.59
CA GLN A 129 11.56 15.82 -9.98
C GLN A 129 12.57 14.66 -10.13
N VAL A 130 12.34 13.58 -9.36
CA VAL A 130 13.22 12.41 -9.35
C VAL A 130 12.54 11.27 -10.10
N PRO A 131 13.19 10.67 -11.12
CA PRO A 131 12.65 9.49 -11.76
C PRO A 131 12.42 8.35 -10.78
N TYR A 132 11.37 7.57 -10.95
CA TYR A 132 11.11 6.40 -10.11
C TYR A 132 10.51 5.23 -10.88
N VAL A 133 10.74 4.03 -10.37
CA VAL A 133 10.18 2.80 -10.93
C VAL A 133 8.72 2.65 -10.49
N GLY A 134 7.85 2.21 -11.41
CA GLY A 134 6.47 1.83 -11.12
C GLY A 134 5.43 2.79 -11.68
N CYS A 135 4.21 2.70 -11.15
CA CYS A 135 3.08 3.53 -11.54
C CYS A 135 3.25 4.98 -11.07
N GLY A 136 2.78 5.94 -11.88
CA GLY A 136 2.69 7.34 -11.47
C GLY A 136 1.54 7.63 -10.51
N VAL A 137 1.49 8.87 -9.98
CA VAL A 137 0.55 9.29 -8.90
C VAL A 137 -0.90 8.84 -9.13
N LEU A 138 -1.49 9.17 -10.28
CA LEU A 138 -2.89 8.84 -10.57
C LEU A 138 -3.10 7.34 -10.65
N ALA A 139 -2.22 6.60 -11.33
CA ALA A 139 -2.35 5.17 -11.51
C ALA A 139 -2.24 4.46 -10.15
N SER A 140 -1.26 4.82 -9.32
CA SER A 140 -1.12 4.32 -7.95
C SER A 140 -2.38 4.57 -7.12
N ALA A 141 -2.84 5.83 -7.04
CA ALA A 141 -4.02 6.18 -6.25
C ALA A 141 -5.30 5.47 -6.75
N ALA A 142 -5.49 5.39 -8.06
CA ALA A 142 -6.66 4.76 -8.64
C ALA A 142 -6.66 3.23 -8.47
N CYS A 143 -5.49 2.58 -8.59
CA CYS A 143 -5.36 1.14 -8.41
C CYS A 143 -5.45 0.71 -6.94
N MET A 144 -4.99 1.56 -6.01
CA MET A 144 -5.11 1.27 -4.57
C MET A 144 -6.57 1.32 -4.10
N ASP A 145 -7.38 2.21 -4.66
CA ASP A 145 -8.81 2.32 -4.35
C ASP A 145 -9.65 1.45 -5.29
N LYS A 146 -10.01 0.25 -4.83
CA LYS A 146 -10.76 -0.74 -5.64
C LYS A 146 -12.05 -0.18 -6.25
N TYR A 147 -12.71 0.74 -5.57
CA TYR A 147 -13.88 1.43 -6.12
C TYR A 147 -13.50 2.18 -7.40
N TYR A 148 -12.51 3.07 -7.33
CA TYR A 148 -12.11 3.89 -8.48
C TYR A 148 -11.47 3.06 -9.59
N ALA A 149 -10.65 2.05 -9.26
CA ALA A 149 -10.14 1.09 -10.23
C ALA A 149 -11.29 0.48 -11.05
N LYS A 150 -12.33 -0.01 -10.37
CA LYS A 150 -13.51 -0.60 -11.03
C LYS A 150 -14.28 0.40 -11.87
N GLN A 151 -14.41 1.65 -11.43
CA GLN A 151 -15.06 2.68 -12.24
C GLN A 151 -14.28 2.98 -13.53
N LEU A 152 -12.95 3.01 -13.47
CA LEU A 152 -12.10 3.18 -14.65
C LEU A 152 -12.18 1.97 -15.59
N PHE A 153 -12.16 0.75 -15.06
CA PHE A 153 -12.34 -0.47 -15.85
C PHE A 153 -13.69 -0.50 -16.56
N LYS A 154 -14.79 -0.23 -15.84
CA LYS A 154 -16.13 -0.13 -16.45
C LYS A 154 -16.17 0.93 -17.56
N ALA A 155 -15.59 2.11 -17.32
CA ALA A 155 -15.55 3.18 -18.32
C ALA A 155 -14.73 2.78 -19.57
N ALA A 156 -13.74 1.90 -19.41
CA ALA A 156 -12.95 1.34 -20.50
C ALA A 156 -13.60 0.10 -21.16
N GLY A 157 -14.79 -0.32 -20.73
CA GLY A 157 -15.47 -1.51 -21.25
C GLY A 157 -14.91 -2.84 -20.73
N ILE A 158 -14.19 -2.81 -19.60
CA ILE A 158 -13.70 -4.01 -18.91
C ILE A 158 -14.72 -4.39 -17.84
N ASP A 159 -15.19 -5.63 -17.90
CA ASP A 159 -16.13 -6.17 -16.92
C ASP A 159 -15.46 -6.30 -15.54
N VAL A 160 -16.22 -5.98 -14.50
CA VAL A 160 -15.82 -6.13 -13.10
C VAL A 160 -16.95 -6.76 -12.31
N ALA A 161 -16.63 -7.43 -11.20
CA ALA A 161 -17.64 -8.02 -10.33
C ALA A 161 -18.74 -7.01 -9.95
N PRO A 162 -20.04 -7.37 -10.07
CA PRO A 162 -21.14 -6.56 -9.59
C PRO A 162 -20.97 -6.23 -8.11
N GLY A 163 -21.32 -5.01 -7.73
CA GLY A 163 -21.16 -4.57 -6.35
C GLY A 163 -21.53 -3.11 -6.14
N ILE A 164 -21.63 -2.75 -4.87
CA ILE A 164 -21.91 -1.41 -4.38
C ILE A 164 -20.80 -0.92 -3.46
N ALA A 165 -20.74 0.39 -3.26
CA ALA A 165 -19.84 1.03 -2.32
C ALA A 165 -20.63 1.80 -1.27
N LEU A 166 -20.32 1.56 0.01
CA LEU A 166 -20.91 2.24 1.15
C LEU A 166 -19.92 3.26 1.72
N ASP A 167 -20.44 4.44 2.08
CA ASP A 167 -19.74 5.42 2.91
C ASP A 167 -20.16 5.21 4.36
N VAL A 168 -19.37 4.45 5.11
CA VAL A 168 -19.74 3.99 6.46
C VAL A 168 -19.63 5.08 7.53
N ARG A 169 -19.12 6.27 7.17
CA ARG A 169 -19.13 7.44 8.08
C ARG A 169 -20.54 7.85 8.45
N LYS A 170 -21.52 7.54 7.60
CA LYS A 170 -22.95 7.75 7.88
C LYS A 170 -23.44 6.90 9.06
N PHE A 171 -22.79 5.77 9.33
CA PHE A 171 -23.16 4.83 10.39
C PHE A 171 -22.36 5.04 11.68
N ALA A 172 -21.46 6.04 11.71
CA ALA A 172 -20.52 6.24 12.81
C ALA A 172 -21.18 6.39 14.19
N SER A 173 -22.41 6.92 14.25
CA SER A 173 -23.18 7.04 15.51
C SER A 173 -23.55 5.71 16.13
N ASP A 174 -23.55 4.62 15.36
CA ASP A 174 -23.93 3.27 15.78
C ASP A 174 -22.75 2.29 15.75
N ALA A 175 -21.52 2.80 15.66
CA ALA A 175 -20.31 1.97 15.67
C ALA A 175 -20.20 1.11 16.95
N ALA A 176 -20.71 1.60 18.08
CA ALA A 176 -20.74 0.85 19.34
C ALA A 176 -21.64 -0.40 19.29
N ASN A 177 -22.62 -0.41 18.39
CA ASN A 177 -23.52 -1.55 18.17
C ASN A 177 -23.24 -2.25 16.82
N HIS A 178 -22.05 -2.06 16.25
CA HIS A 178 -21.64 -2.68 14.99
C HIS A 178 -22.61 -2.40 13.82
N PHE A 179 -23.16 -1.18 13.77
CA PHE A 179 -24.11 -0.74 12.74
C PHE A 179 -25.44 -1.52 12.70
N ASP A 180 -25.83 -2.20 13.79
CA ASP A 180 -27.08 -2.96 13.91
C ASP A 180 -28.32 -2.12 13.55
N SER A 181 -28.35 -0.85 13.93
CA SER A 181 -29.44 0.08 13.61
C SER A 181 -29.60 0.32 12.11
N TYR A 182 -28.54 0.10 11.32
CA TYR A 182 -28.49 0.29 9.87
C TYR A 182 -28.52 -1.05 9.10
N ALA A 183 -28.64 -2.19 9.77
CA ALA A 183 -28.54 -3.51 9.14
C ALA A 183 -29.56 -3.72 8.00
N ASN A 184 -30.81 -3.30 8.21
CA ASN A 184 -31.86 -3.40 7.19
C ASN A 184 -31.63 -2.42 6.03
N GLU A 185 -31.12 -1.21 6.29
CA GLU A 185 -30.79 -0.23 5.24
C GLU A 185 -29.64 -0.74 4.35
N ILE A 186 -28.61 -1.35 4.95
CA ILE A 186 -27.50 -1.96 4.22
C ILE A 186 -28.01 -3.13 3.35
N LEU A 187 -28.88 -3.97 3.90
CA LEU A 187 -29.47 -5.08 3.16
C LEU A 187 -30.35 -4.61 2.00
N GLU A 188 -31.15 -3.57 2.20
CA GLU A 188 -31.98 -2.97 1.15
C GLU A 188 -31.13 -2.48 -0.03
N GLN A 189 -30.00 -1.81 0.23
CA GLN A 189 -29.08 -1.38 -0.85
C GLN A 189 -28.50 -2.55 -1.64
N VAL A 190 -28.23 -3.69 -0.99
CA VAL A 190 -27.78 -4.92 -1.66
C VAL A 190 -28.88 -5.50 -2.54
N GLU A 191 -30.13 -5.50 -2.06
CA GLU A 191 -31.30 -6.00 -2.80
C GLU A 191 -31.66 -5.11 -4.00
N GLU A 192 -31.62 -3.78 -3.83
CA GLU A 192 -31.81 -2.80 -4.91
C GLU A 192 -30.77 -2.95 -6.02
N ALA A 193 -29.53 -3.25 -5.64
CA ALA A 193 -28.43 -3.55 -6.56
C ALA A 193 -28.52 -4.95 -7.18
N LYS A 194 -29.47 -5.78 -6.74
CA LYS A 194 -29.72 -7.16 -7.22
C LYS A 194 -28.48 -8.04 -7.12
N LEU A 195 -27.69 -7.88 -6.06
CA LEU A 195 -26.50 -8.70 -5.83
C LEU A 195 -26.91 -10.09 -5.35
N GLU A 196 -26.24 -11.12 -5.86
CA GLU A 196 -26.46 -12.50 -5.46
C GLU A 196 -25.38 -12.97 -4.46
N TYR A 197 -25.77 -13.88 -3.58
CA TYR A 197 -24.88 -14.47 -2.59
C TYR A 197 -24.02 -15.60 -3.21
N PRO A 198 -22.79 -15.84 -2.70
CA PRO A 198 -22.19 -15.17 -1.55
C PRO A 198 -21.70 -13.76 -1.86
N LEU A 199 -21.69 -12.89 -0.85
CA LEU A 199 -21.16 -11.53 -0.95
C LEU A 199 -19.79 -11.43 -0.27
N PHE A 200 -18.88 -10.67 -0.85
CA PHE A 200 -17.60 -10.29 -0.28
C PHE A 200 -17.65 -8.83 0.15
N VAL A 201 -17.50 -8.59 1.46
CA VAL A 201 -17.44 -7.27 2.07
C VAL A 201 -15.99 -6.95 2.36
N LYS A 202 -15.49 -5.80 1.88
CA LYS A 202 -14.06 -5.44 1.98
C LYS A 202 -13.82 -3.94 2.03
N PRO A 203 -12.75 -3.48 2.70
CA PRO A 203 -12.31 -2.08 2.58
C PRO A 203 -11.88 -1.77 1.14
N SER A 204 -12.14 -0.54 0.68
CA SER A 204 -11.78 -0.13 -0.67
C SER A 204 -10.26 -0.07 -0.86
N ARG A 205 -9.52 0.45 0.14
CA ARG A 205 -8.08 0.76 0.10
C ARG A 205 -7.21 -0.10 1.05
N ALA A 206 -7.29 -1.42 0.95
CA ALA A 206 -6.39 -2.33 1.67
C ALA A 206 -5.89 -3.49 0.79
N GLY A 207 -4.69 -4.01 1.08
CA GLY A 207 -4.11 -5.20 0.44
C GLY A 207 -4.34 -6.48 1.24
N SER A 208 -3.79 -7.61 0.76
CA SER A 208 -3.60 -8.86 1.51
C SER A 208 -4.79 -9.42 2.30
N SER A 209 -6.01 -9.27 1.76
CA SER A 209 -7.26 -9.77 2.34
C SER A 209 -7.60 -9.25 3.74
N PHE A 210 -6.95 -8.17 4.20
CA PHE A 210 -7.28 -7.53 5.47
C PHE A 210 -8.70 -6.94 5.43
N GLY A 211 -9.51 -7.26 6.44
CA GLY A 211 -10.89 -6.77 6.55
C GLY A 211 -11.86 -7.35 5.52
N VAL A 212 -11.51 -8.44 4.83
CA VAL A 212 -12.41 -9.12 3.87
C VAL A 212 -13.27 -10.16 4.60
N THR A 213 -14.59 -10.03 4.50
CA THR A 213 -15.55 -10.98 5.06
C THR A 213 -16.43 -11.55 3.95
N LYS A 214 -16.61 -12.87 3.94
CA LYS A 214 -17.58 -13.54 3.05
C LYS A 214 -18.89 -13.77 3.79
N VAL A 215 -19.99 -13.26 3.24
CA VAL A 215 -21.35 -13.45 3.75
C VAL A 215 -22.06 -14.44 2.82
N GLU A 216 -22.40 -15.62 3.33
CA GLU A 216 -22.88 -16.75 2.50
C GLU A 216 -24.37 -16.67 2.14
N SER A 217 -25.17 -15.91 2.87
CA SER A 217 -26.62 -15.87 2.68
C SER A 217 -27.24 -14.56 3.15
N ARG A 218 -28.53 -14.37 2.84
CA ARG A 218 -29.33 -13.20 3.20
C ARG A 218 -29.53 -13.09 4.71
N ASP A 219 -28.63 -12.38 5.38
CA ASP A 219 -28.66 -12.07 6.80
C ASP A 219 -28.22 -10.62 7.02
N ALA A 220 -29.17 -9.77 7.46
CA ALA A 220 -28.93 -8.35 7.67
C ALA A 220 -27.87 -8.09 8.77
N LYS A 221 -27.89 -8.89 9.84
CA LYS A 221 -26.97 -8.70 10.97
C LYS A 221 -25.55 -9.11 10.58
N ALA A 222 -25.40 -10.28 9.96
CA ALA A 222 -24.10 -10.74 9.50
C ALA A 222 -23.49 -9.79 8.45
N LEU A 223 -24.33 -9.21 7.59
CA LEU A 223 -23.90 -8.21 6.62
C LEU A 223 -23.44 -6.91 7.31
N ALA A 224 -24.19 -6.40 8.29
CA ALA A 224 -23.79 -5.23 9.06
C ALA A 224 -22.47 -5.44 9.83
N ASP A 225 -22.31 -6.61 10.46
CA ASP A 225 -21.05 -6.99 11.14
C ASP A 225 -19.88 -7.03 10.16
N ALA A 226 -20.07 -7.61 8.98
CA ALA A 226 -19.06 -7.65 7.93
C ALA A 226 -18.66 -6.24 7.45
N VAL A 227 -19.64 -5.32 7.30
CA VAL A 227 -19.39 -3.91 6.96
C VAL A 227 -18.65 -3.20 8.08
N TYR A 228 -19.01 -3.47 9.33
CA TYR A 228 -18.33 -2.93 10.50
C TYR A 228 -16.86 -3.39 10.56
N GLU A 229 -16.57 -4.67 10.35
CA GLU A 229 -15.19 -5.18 10.32
C GLU A 229 -14.36 -4.52 9.20
N ALA A 230 -14.90 -4.40 7.99
CA ALA A 230 -14.23 -3.69 6.91
C ALA A 230 -14.01 -2.19 7.23
N SER A 231 -14.95 -1.57 7.94
CA SER A 231 -14.90 -0.14 8.31
C SER A 231 -13.73 0.23 9.23
N LYS A 232 -13.18 -0.75 9.96
CA LYS A 232 -11.99 -0.55 10.80
C LYS A 232 -10.74 -0.20 9.98
N HIS A 233 -10.74 -0.54 8.70
CA HIS A 233 -9.61 -0.35 7.78
C HIS A 233 -9.83 0.79 6.79
N ASP A 234 -11.08 1.02 6.36
CA ASP A 234 -11.40 2.08 5.41
C ASP A 234 -12.82 2.62 5.62
N TRP A 235 -13.02 3.92 5.44
CA TRP A 235 -14.34 4.55 5.50
C TRP A 235 -15.22 4.20 4.29
N ARG A 236 -14.61 3.76 3.19
CA ARG A 236 -15.34 3.21 2.04
C ARG A 236 -15.26 1.69 2.06
N VAL A 237 -16.42 1.06 2.12
CA VAL A 237 -16.55 -0.40 2.10
C VAL A 237 -17.23 -0.83 0.80
N LEU A 238 -16.69 -1.86 0.16
CA LEU A 238 -17.27 -2.50 -1.02
C LEU A 238 -18.02 -3.76 -0.60
N ILE A 239 -19.20 -3.96 -1.17
CA ILE A 239 -19.95 -5.22 -1.11
C ILE A 239 -20.04 -5.73 -2.54
N GLU A 240 -19.43 -6.88 -2.81
CA GLU A 240 -19.32 -7.45 -4.15
C GLU A 240 -19.91 -8.85 -4.21
N GLN A 241 -20.58 -9.17 -5.32
CA GLN A 241 -21.03 -10.51 -5.60
C GLN A 241 -19.84 -11.44 -5.83
N GLY A 242 -19.88 -12.61 -5.18
CA GLY A 242 -18.93 -13.69 -5.42
C GLY A 242 -19.08 -14.25 -6.83
N ILE A 243 -17.94 -14.50 -7.47
CA ILE A 243 -17.88 -15.05 -8.82
C ILE A 243 -17.26 -16.44 -8.74
N ASP A 244 -18.00 -17.46 -9.16
CA ASP A 244 -17.45 -18.81 -9.34
C ASP A 244 -16.71 -18.88 -10.68
N ALA A 245 -15.40 -18.67 -10.61
CA ALA A 245 -14.53 -18.65 -11.78
C ALA A 245 -13.12 -19.12 -11.41
N ARG A 246 -12.36 -19.43 -12.46
CA ARG A 246 -10.92 -19.67 -12.33
C ARG A 246 -10.18 -18.35 -12.19
N GLU A 247 -9.38 -18.22 -11.15
CA GLU A 247 -8.48 -17.08 -10.94
C GLU A 247 -7.22 -17.19 -11.83
N ILE A 248 -6.85 -16.09 -12.50
CA ILE A 248 -5.71 -16.02 -13.42
C ILE A 248 -4.95 -14.72 -13.17
N GLU A 249 -3.63 -14.81 -13.07
CA GLU A 249 -2.72 -13.67 -12.88
C GLU A 249 -1.83 -13.47 -14.10
N CYS A 250 -1.52 -12.23 -14.44
CA CYS A 250 -0.67 -11.86 -15.57
C CYS A 250 0.23 -10.68 -15.21
N ALA A 251 1.56 -10.86 -15.35
CA ALA A 251 2.52 -9.79 -15.19
C ALA A 251 2.62 -8.95 -16.48
N VAL A 252 2.64 -7.63 -16.33
CA VAL A 252 2.80 -6.65 -17.41
C VAL A 252 4.02 -5.77 -17.11
N LEU A 253 4.85 -5.52 -18.12
CA LEU A 253 6.04 -4.66 -18.04
C LEU A 253 6.13 -3.73 -19.25
#